data_AF-A0A9X0PSM3-F1
#
_entry.id   AF-A0A9X0PSM3-F1
#
_cell.length_a   1.000
_cell.length_b   1.000
_cell.length_c   1.000
_cell.angle_alpha   90.00
_cell.angle_beta   90.00
_cell.angle_gamma   90.00
#
_symmetry.space_group_name_H-M   'P 1'
#
loop_
_entity.id
_entity.type
_entity.pdbx_description
1 polymer ?
#
loop_
_entity_poly.entity_id
_entity_poly.type
_entity_poly.pdbx_seq_one_letter_code
_entity_poly.pdbx_strand_id
1 'polypeptide(L)'
;MQHQDGKIFYYGREKIRDTDVVNANGLYTTVFSHAIRQIDAYCESIGQNFVLIVDEHSARKELLETAAKTMYGNAPTRKLLSPPFEVESYLNQNMQAADWIATIVGRLWSYRICTDDYKMLEPYEKYYWQRLHAVTTHSTVMTRPKKSAPTFSGSKGKIGSLGAVLQQAIIQKETLVVAEKTTVVVQDSLPRKV
;
A
#
# COMPACT_ATOMS: atom_id res chain seq x y z
N MET A 1 -12.12 0.37 -38.73
CA MET A 1 -11.30 0.89 -37.60
C MET A 1 -11.31 -0.16 -36.51
N GLN A 2 -10.19 -0.87 -36.29
CA GLN A 2 -10.07 -1.80 -35.17
C GLN A 2 -9.78 -1.01 -33.91
N HIS A 3 -10.72 -0.99 -32.96
CA HIS A 3 -10.44 -0.54 -31.60
C HIS A 3 -9.42 -1.50 -31.00
N GLN A 4 -8.27 -0.99 -30.57
CA GLN A 4 -7.34 -1.78 -29.76
C GLN A 4 -7.96 -1.95 -28.37
N ASP A 5 -8.35 -3.18 -28.02
CA ASP A 5 -8.98 -3.58 -26.75
C ASP A 5 -8.00 -3.59 -25.57
N GLY A 6 -7.03 -2.68 -25.54
CA GLY A 6 -6.07 -2.57 -24.45
C GLY A 6 -6.79 -2.40 -23.11
N LYS A 7 -6.43 -3.24 -22.14
CA LYS A 7 -6.95 -3.17 -20.77
C LYS A 7 -5.82 -2.83 -19.80
N ILE A 8 -6.21 -2.17 -18.71
CA ILE A 8 -5.31 -1.87 -17.61
C ILE A 8 -5.63 -2.82 -16.47
N PHE A 9 -4.58 -3.44 -15.94
CA PHE A 9 -4.62 -4.25 -14.73
C PHE A 9 -3.62 -3.67 -13.72
N TYR A 10 -4.01 -3.58 -12.46
CA TYR A 10 -3.12 -3.22 -11.38
C TYR A 10 -3.51 -3.95 -10.09
N TYR A 11 -2.50 -4.38 -9.35
CA TYR A 11 -2.65 -4.88 -7.99
C TYR A 11 -1.80 -4.02 -7.06
N GLY A 12 -2.42 -3.48 -6.02
CA GLY A 12 -1.76 -2.61 -5.06
C GLY A 12 -2.03 -3.05 -3.62
N ARG A 13 -1.08 -2.77 -2.73
CA ARG A 13 -1.26 -2.94 -1.29
C ARG A 13 -0.74 -1.72 -0.58
N GLU A 14 -1.56 -1.17 0.31
CA GLU A 14 -1.18 -0.03 1.12
C GLU A 14 0.04 -0.37 2.00
N LYS A 15 1.01 0.55 2.02
CA LYS A 15 2.20 0.45 2.86
C LYS A 15 1.80 0.46 4.33
N ILE A 16 2.60 -0.18 5.18
CA ILE A 16 2.38 -0.14 6.63
C ILE A 16 2.65 1.28 7.12
N ARG A 17 1.72 1.83 7.89
CA ARG A 17 1.84 3.16 8.50
C ARG A 17 2.60 3.06 9.82
N ASP A 18 3.23 4.15 10.24
CA ASP A 18 3.80 4.33 11.58
C ASP A 18 4.84 3.26 11.96
N THR A 19 5.69 2.86 11.02
CA THR A 19 6.81 1.94 11.25
C THR A 19 8.05 2.42 10.53
N ASP A 20 9.18 2.44 11.24
CA ASP A 20 10.50 2.71 10.66
C ASP A 20 11.12 1.44 10.06
N VAL A 21 10.64 0.27 10.47
CA VAL A 21 11.03 -1.02 9.89
C VAL A 21 10.19 -1.27 8.65
N VAL A 22 10.78 -1.01 7.48
CA VAL A 22 10.14 -1.18 6.16
C VAL A 22 10.83 -2.30 5.37
N ASN A 23 10.06 -3.27 4.89
CA ASN A 23 10.53 -4.28 3.94
C ASN A 23 9.90 -4.03 2.55
N ALA A 24 10.48 -3.06 1.82
CA ALA A 24 9.99 -2.69 0.49
C ALA A 24 10.07 -3.86 -0.50
N ASN A 25 11.18 -4.60 -0.50
CA ASN A 25 11.38 -5.74 -1.39
C ASN A 25 10.37 -6.86 -1.13
N GLY A 26 10.12 -7.21 0.14
CA GLY A 26 9.13 -8.21 0.50
C GLY A 26 7.70 -7.80 0.14
N LEU A 27 7.37 -6.52 0.28
CA LEU A 27 6.08 -6.00 -0.19
C LEU A 27 5.97 -6.12 -1.71
N TYR A 28 7.04 -5.75 -2.43
CA TYR A 28 7.08 -5.79 -3.89
C TYR A 28 6.93 -7.21 -4.43
N THR A 29 7.69 -8.19 -3.93
CA THR A 29 7.56 -9.61 -4.33
C THR A 29 6.19 -10.21 -3.98
N THR A 30 5.58 -9.78 -2.86
CA THR A 30 4.21 -10.15 -2.51
C THR A 30 3.23 -9.61 -3.55
N VAL A 31 3.30 -8.31 -3.88
CA VAL A 31 2.44 -7.68 -4.89
C VAL A 31 2.64 -8.34 -6.26
N PHE A 32 3.88 -8.63 -6.63
CA PHE A 32 4.25 -9.25 -7.90
C PHE A 32 3.68 -10.66 -8.05
N SER A 33 3.86 -11.54 -7.05
CA SER A 33 3.30 -12.89 -7.09
C SER A 33 1.76 -12.89 -7.12
N HIS A 34 1.11 -11.96 -6.41
CA HIS A 34 -0.34 -11.79 -6.49
C HIS A 34 -0.81 -11.30 -7.85
N ALA A 35 -0.10 -10.36 -8.48
CA ALA A 35 -0.38 -9.89 -9.82
C ALA A 35 -0.32 -11.04 -10.83
N ILE A 36 0.74 -11.85 -10.81
CA ILE A 36 0.87 -13.03 -11.67
C ILE A 36 -0.32 -13.98 -11.48
N ARG A 37 -0.72 -14.26 -10.24
CA ARG A 37 -1.85 -15.15 -9.93
C ARG A 37 -3.19 -14.62 -10.42
N GLN A 38 -3.43 -13.32 -10.34
CA GLN A 38 -4.67 -12.72 -10.84
C GLN A 38 -4.74 -12.75 -12.37
N ILE A 39 -3.62 -12.46 -13.05
CA ILE A 39 -3.53 -12.59 -14.51
C ILE A 39 -3.71 -14.06 -14.92
N ASP A 40 -3.07 -14.98 -14.21
CA ASP A 40 -3.21 -16.43 -14.43
C ASP A 40 -4.66 -16.90 -14.31
N ALA A 41 -5.37 -16.51 -13.24
CA ALA A 41 -6.78 -16.84 -13.04
C ALA A 41 -7.68 -16.26 -14.16
N TYR A 42 -7.42 -15.02 -14.60
CA TYR A 42 -8.12 -14.44 -15.74
C TYR A 42 -7.85 -15.24 -17.02
N CYS A 43 -6.58 -15.49 -17.34
CA CYS A 43 -6.18 -16.29 -18.50
C CYS A 43 -6.76 -17.71 -18.46
N GLU A 44 -6.88 -18.31 -17.28
CA GLU A 44 -7.55 -19.59 -17.09
C GLU A 44 -9.04 -19.52 -17.44
N SER A 45 -9.74 -18.46 -17.00
CA SER A 45 -11.16 -18.27 -17.31
C SER A 45 -11.46 -18.12 -18.81
N ILE A 46 -10.49 -17.63 -19.60
CA ILE A 46 -10.63 -17.45 -21.06
C ILE A 46 -9.87 -18.50 -21.88
N GLY A 47 -9.24 -19.48 -21.23
CA GLY A 47 -8.49 -20.55 -21.88
C GLY A 47 -7.23 -20.10 -22.64
N GLN A 48 -6.61 -18.97 -22.25
CA GLN A 48 -5.43 -18.42 -22.91
C GLN A 48 -4.17 -18.53 -22.04
N ASN A 49 -3.01 -18.38 -22.67
CA ASN A 49 -1.72 -18.26 -22.00
C ASN A 49 -1.19 -16.83 -22.15
N PHE A 50 -0.25 -16.44 -21.30
CA PHE A 50 0.36 -15.11 -21.35
C PHE A 50 1.87 -15.14 -21.14
N VAL A 51 2.51 -14.07 -21.60
CA VAL A 51 3.91 -13.74 -21.34
C VAL A 51 3.93 -12.45 -20.54
N LEU A 52 4.80 -12.37 -19.53
CA LEU A 52 5.01 -11.16 -18.77
C LEU A 52 6.34 -10.51 -19.16
N ILE A 53 6.27 -9.23 -19.51
CA ILE A 53 7.43 -8.39 -19.77
C ILE A 53 7.43 -7.30 -18.71
N VAL A 54 8.56 -7.08 -18.04
CA VAL A 54 8.73 -6.10 -16.97
C VAL A 54 9.92 -5.20 -17.26
N ASP A 55 9.94 -4.00 -16.67
CA ASP A 55 11.12 -3.12 -16.76
C ASP A 55 12.28 -3.70 -15.95
N GLU A 56 13.49 -3.28 -16.29
CA GLU A 56 14.68 -3.58 -15.50
C GLU A 56 14.51 -3.10 -14.05
N HIS A 57 14.77 -3.99 -13.09
CA HIS A 57 14.68 -3.68 -11.67
C HIS A 57 15.94 -4.09 -10.94
N SER A 58 16.35 -3.29 -9.95
CA SER A 58 17.49 -3.58 -9.06
C SER A 58 17.36 -4.88 -8.25
N ALA A 59 16.18 -5.50 -8.22
CA ALA A 59 15.85 -6.72 -7.48
C ALA A 59 15.50 -7.87 -8.44
N ARG A 60 16.17 -7.88 -9.60
CA ARG A 60 15.99 -8.84 -10.69
C ARG A 60 15.98 -10.29 -10.21
N LYS A 61 16.97 -10.67 -9.39
CA LYS A 61 17.11 -12.05 -8.92
C LYS A 61 15.91 -12.46 -8.07
N GLU A 62 15.50 -11.62 -7.14
CA GLU A 62 14.36 -11.85 -6.26
C GLU A 62 13.06 -11.96 -7.05
N LEU A 63 12.88 -11.16 -8.10
CA LEU A 63 11.70 -11.22 -8.96
C LEU A 63 11.64 -12.49 -9.78
N LEU A 64 12.78 -12.89 -10.37
CA LEU A 64 12.87 -14.13 -11.12
C LEU A 64 12.59 -15.34 -10.22
N GLU A 65 13.18 -15.38 -9.02
CA GLU A 65 12.88 -16.42 -8.03
C GLU A 65 11.42 -16.41 -7.60
N THR A 66 10.83 -15.23 -7.39
CA THR A 66 9.42 -15.08 -7.01
C THR A 66 8.49 -15.58 -8.10
N ALA A 67 8.77 -15.25 -9.37
CA ALA A 67 8.01 -15.75 -10.50
C ALA A 67 8.13 -17.27 -10.62
N ALA A 68 9.35 -17.82 -10.54
CA ALA A 68 9.58 -19.26 -10.60
C ALA A 68 8.84 -20.01 -9.47
N LYS A 69 8.89 -19.50 -8.23
CA LYS A 69 8.12 -20.03 -7.09
C LYS A 69 6.61 -19.93 -7.32
N THR A 70 6.15 -18.89 -8.02
CA THR A 70 4.73 -18.71 -8.35
C THR A 70 4.28 -19.71 -9.42
N MET A 71 5.12 -19.99 -10.42
CA MET A 71 4.86 -20.94 -11.51
C MET A 71 4.92 -22.41 -11.06
N TYR A 72 5.87 -22.76 -10.19
CA TYR A 72 6.17 -24.16 -9.87
C TYR A 72 5.99 -24.54 -8.40
N GLY A 73 5.54 -23.60 -7.56
CA GLY A 73 5.31 -23.84 -6.14
C GLY A 73 4.04 -24.64 -5.84
N ASN A 74 3.63 -24.65 -4.56
CA ASN A 74 2.53 -25.47 -4.06
C ASN A 74 1.15 -25.16 -4.71
N ALA A 75 0.93 -23.90 -5.06
CA ALA A 75 -0.22 -23.46 -5.85
C ALA A 75 0.30 -22.87 -7.17
N PRO A 76 0.60 -23.72 -8.17
CA PRO A 76 1.30 -23.29 -9.38
C PRO A 76 0.37 -22.52 -10.33
N THR A 77 0.86 -21.42 -10.89
CA THR A 77 0.22 -20.74 -12.02
C THR A 77 0.56 -21.46 -13.31
N ARG A 78 -0.42 -21.74 -14.16
CA ARG A 78 -0.28 -22.65 -15.33
C ARG A 78 -0.37 -21.96 -16.69
N LYS A 79 -0.79 -20.70 -16.73
CA LYS A 79 -1.01 -19.91 -17.95
C LYS A 79 0.15 -18.97 -18.28
N LEU A 80 1.04 -18.71 -17.32
CA LEU A 80 2.30 -18.02 -17.57
C LEU A 80 3.26 -18.97 -18.31
N LEU A 81 3.65 -18.63 -19.54
CA LEU A 81 4.43 -19.52 -20.41
C LEU A 81 5.89 -19.69 -19.97
N SER A 82 6.48 -18.64 -19.41
CA SER A 82 7.86 -18.61 -18.95
C SER A 82 8.00 -17.60 -17.82
N PRO A 83 9.07 -17.68 -17.01
CA PRO A 83 9.40 -16.58 -16.12
C PRO A 83 9.49 -15.24 -16.90
N PRO A 84 9.19 -14.11 -16.25
CA PRO A 84 9.12 -12.80 -16.90
C PRO A 84 10.43 -12.40 -17.56
N PHE A 85 10.32 -11.70 -18.69
CA PHE A 85 11.46 -11.08 -19.37
C PHE A 85 11.60 -9.63 -18.91
N GLU A 86 12.83 -9.23 -18.62
CA GLU A 86 13.16 -7.84 -18.35
C GLU A 86 13.57 -7.16 -19.67
N VAL A 87 13.11 -5.95 -19.87
CA VAL A 87 13.49 -5.10 -21.02
C VAL A 87 13.88 -3.72 -20.51
N GLU A 88 14.78 -3.06 -21.22
CA GLU A 88 15.21 -1.73 -20.85
C GLU A 88 14.19 -0.67 -21.29
N SER A 89 13.58 0.04 -20.33
CA SER A 89 12.61 1.09 -20.62
C SER A 89 13.13 2.19 -21.55
N TYR A 90 14.42 2.54 -21.51
CA TYR A 90 14.97 3.57 -22.42
C TYR A 90 14.97 3.16 -23.91
N LEU A 91 14.86 1.86 -24.22
CA LEU A 91 14.75 1.34 -25.59
C LEU A 91 13.31 0.97 -25.96
N ASN A 92 12.43 0.76 -24.98
CA ASN A 92 11.09 0.24 -25.20
C ASN A 92 10.00 1.27 -24.84
N GLN A 93 9.38 1.85 -25.87
CA GLN A 93 8.29 2.83 -25.70
C GLN A 93 7.08 2.26 -24.96
N ASN A 94 6.76 0.97 -25.12
CA ASN A 94 5.64 0.35 -24.41
C ASN A 94 5.92 0.26 -22.91
N MET A 95 7.19 0.03 -22.53
CA MET A 95 7.58 0.03 -21.12
C MET A 95 7.49 1.42 -20.51
N GLN A 96 7.97 2.45 -21.21
CA GLN A 96 7.81 3.83 -20.77
C GLN A 96 6.32 4.20 -20.59
N ALA A 97 5.47 3.79 -21.53
CA ALA A 97 4.03 4.01 -21.41
C ALA A 97 3.44 3.31 -20.18
N ALA A 98 3.90 2.09 -19.86
CA ALA A 98 3.50 1.36 -18.66
C ALA A 98 3.92 2.10 -17.37
N ASP A 99 5.12 2.70 -17.33
CA ASP A 99 5.58 3.49 -16.18
C ASP A 99 4.75 4.75 -15.95
N TRP A 100 4.38 5.44 -17.03
CA TRP A 100 3.46 6.59 -16.95
C TRP A 100 2.10 6.17 -16.39
N ILE A 101 1.55 5.03 -16.84
CA ILE A 101 0.29 4.48 -16.31
C ILE A 101 0.45 4.13 -14.84
N ALA A 102 1.52 3.42 -14.46
CA ALA A 102 1.80 3.06 -13.07
C ALA A 102 1.92 4.29 -12.17
N THR A 103 2.55 5.35 -12.65
CA THR A 103 2.65 6.64 -11.94
C THR A 103 1.28 7.28 -11.73
N ILE A 104 0.42 7.29 -12.75
CA ILE A 104 -0.95 7.81 -12.65
C ILE A 104 -1.75 6.99 -11.63
N VAL A 105 -1.72 5.66 -11.73
CA VAL A 105 -2.39 4.74 -10.80
C VAL A 105 -1.94 5.01 -9.36
N GLY A 106 -0.63 5.08 -9.13
CA GLY A 106 -0.06 5.36 -7.80
C GLY A 106 -0.52 6.71 -7.24
N ARG A 107 -0.51 7.77 -8.03
CA ARG A 107 -0.96 9.11 -7.62
C ARG A 107 -2.45 9.14 -7.27
N LEU A 108 -3.29 8.49 -8.08
CA LEU A 108 -4.73 8.38 -7.83
C LEU A 108 -5.02 7.68 -6.51
N TRP A 109 -4.37 6.54 -6.26
CA TRP A 109 -4.59 5.78 -5.03
C TRP A 109 -4.01 6.47 -3.79
N SER A 110 -2.88 7.16 -3.91
CA SER A 110 -2.35 8.02 -2.84
C SER A 110 -3.36 9.10 -2.42
N TYR A 111 -3.94 9.80 -3.40
CA TYR A 111 -4.98 10.80 -3.14
C TYR A 111 -6.24 10.20 -2.49
N ARG A 112 -6.70 9.04 -2.97
CA ARG A 112 -7.89 8.36 -2.43
C ARG A 112 -7.72 7.85 -1.00
N ILE A 113 -6.52 7.37 -0.65
CA ILE A 113 -6.26 6.76 0.67
C ILE A 113 -5.91 7.83 1.71
N CYS A 114 -5.14 8.85 1.31
CA CYS A 114 -4.62 9.91 2.17
C CYS A 114 -4.88 11.31 1.56
N THR A 115 -6.14 11.65 1.37
CA THR A 115 -6.56 12.91 0.72
C THR A 115 -5.92 14.15 1.34
N ASP A 116 -5.79 14.20 2.67
CA ASP A 116 -5.22 15.36 3.36
C ASP A 116 -3.73 15.57 3.08
N ASP A 117 -2.96 14.49 3.01
CA ASP A 117 -1.52 14.52 2.75
C ASP A 117 -1.20 14.74 1.27
N TYR A 118 -2.15 14.40 0.37
CA TYR A 118 -1.95 14.39 -1.07
C TYR A 118 -2.86 15.36 -1.84
N LYS A 119 -3.35 16.46 -1.22
CA LYS A 119 -4.27 17.41 -1.87
C LYS A 119 -3.81 17.92 -3.23
N MET A 120 -2.51 18.10 -3.42
CA MET A 120 -1.92 18.52 -4.70
C MET A 120 -2.16 17.53 -5.86
N LEU A 121 -2.57 16.30 -5.56
CA LEU A 121 -2.89 15.27 -6.55
C LEU A 121 -4.37 15.27 -6.97
N GLU A 122 -5.22 16.15 -6.44
CA GLU A 122 -6.63 16.30 -6.87
C GLU A 122 -6.78 16.42 -8.41
N PRO A 123 -5.92 17.16 -9.16
CA PRO A 123 -6.04 17.20 -10.62
C PRO A 123 -5.90 15.82 -11.28
N TYR A 124 -5.14 14.89 -10.70
CA TYR A 124 -5.03 13.53 -11.24
C TYR A 124 -6.38 12.83 -11.19
N GLU A 125 -7.08 12.92 -10.06
CA GLU A 125 -8.41 12.34 -9.94
C GLU A 125 -9.37 12.95 -10.97
N LYS A 126 -9.41 14.28 -11.05
CA LYS A 126 -10.29 15.00 -11.98
C LYS A 126 -10.12 14.57 -13.43
N TYR A 127 -8.88 14.41 -13.90
CA TYR A 127 -8.61 14.16 -15.32
C TYR A 127 -8.48 12.69 -15.70
N TYR A 128 -8.00 11.83 -14.80
CA TYR A 128 -7.62 10.46 -15.14
C TYR A 128 -8.50 9.39 -14.51
N TRP A 129 -9.24 9.67 -13.43
CA TRP A 129 -9.97 8.61 -12.71
C TRP A 129 -10.95 7.85 -13.61
N GLN A 130 -11.85 8.59 -14.28
CA GLN A 130 -12.86 7.99 -15.15
C GLN A 130 -12.21 7.30 -16.37
N ARG A 131 -11.20 7.92 -16.98
CA ARG A 131 -10.52 7.38 -18.17
C ARG A 131 -9.76 6.09 -17.87
N LEU A 132 -9.02 6.07 -16.76
CA LEU A 132 -8.31 4.88 -16.29
C LEU A 132 -9.29 3.74 -16.04
N HIS A 133 -10.34 4.00 -15.26
CA HIS A 133 -11.27 2.95 -14.84
C HIS A 133 -12.18 2.45 -15.96
N ALA A 134 -12.43 3.25 -17.00
CA ALA A 134 -13.18 2.80 -18.18
C ALA A 134 -12.51 1.64 -18.93
N VAL A 135 -11.19 1.48 -18.79
CA VAL A 135 -10.41 0.40 -19.41
C VAL A 135 -9.76 -0.54 -18.40
N THR A 136 -9.99 -0.31 -17.10
CA THR A 136 -9.42 -1.14 -16.04
C THR A 136 -10.24 -2.41 -15.86
N THR A 137 -9.58 -3.55 -15.65
CA THR A 137 -10.25 -4.83 -15.39
C THR A 137 -9.46 -5.66 -14.38
N HIS A 138 -10.17 -6.43 -13.55
CA HIS A 138 -9.60 -7.35 -12.56
C HIS A 138 -8.62 -6.71 -11.55
N SER A 139 -8.55 -5.38 -11.47
CA SER A 139 -7.64 -4.66 -10.59
C SER A 139 -8.11 -4.61 -9.15
N THR A 140 -7.18 -4.51 -8.20
CA THR A 140 -7.50 -4.39 -6.76
C THR A 140 -6.44 -3.57 -6.04
N VAL A 141 -6.88 -2.74 -5.08
CA VAL A 141 -5.97 -2.12 -4.10
C VAL A 141 -6.42 -2.49 -2.69
N MET A 142 -5.56 -3.21 -1.98
CA MET A 142 -5.79 -3.58 -0.59
C MET A 142 -5.42 -2.42 0.33
N THR A 143 -6.43 -1.79 0.92
CA THR A 143 -6.26 -0.78 1.96
C THR A 143 -6.06 -1.45 3.32
N ARG A 144 -5.40 -0.74 4.22
CA ARG A 144 -5.26 -1.13 5.62
C ARG A 144 -6.25 -0.32 6.47
N PRO A 145 -6.85 -0.93 7.49
CA PRO A 145 -7.69 -0.18 8.41
C PRO A 145 -6.85 0.93 9.06
N LYS A 146 -7.38 2.16 9.06
CA LYS A 146 -6.79 3.25 9.84
C LYS A 146 -6.87 2.82 11.30
N LYS A 147 -5.74 2.76 12.01
CA LYS A 147 -5.77 2.63 13.48
C LYS A 147 -6.61 3.81 13.97
N SER A 148 -7.73 3.51 14.64
CA SER A 148 -8.43 4.54 15.40
C SER A 148 -7.44 5.13 16.39
N ALA A 149 -7.43 6.46 16.54
CA ALA A 149 -6.72 7.09 17.65
C ALA A 149 -7.06 6.32 18.94
N PRO A 150 -6.08 6.08 19.83
CA PRO A 150 -6.36 5.38 21.08
C PRO A 150 -7.53 6.07 21.74
N THR A 151 -8.67 5.39 21.78
CA THR A 151 -9.83 5.87 22.51
C THR A 151 -9.42 5.75 23.96
N PHE A 152 -9.03 6.87 24.57
CA PHE A 152 -8.88 6.92 26.02
C PHE A 152 -10.26 6.61 26.59
N SER A 153 -10.54 5.34 26.87
CA SER A 153 -11.63 4.98 27.76
C SER A 153 -11.21 5.51 29.11
N GLY A 154 -11.68 6.70 29.48
CA GLY A 154 -11.51 7.22 30.82
C GLY A 154 -12.04 6.15 31.77
N SER A 155 -11.14 5.43 32.44
CA SER A 155 -11.55 4.75 33.66
C SER A 155 -12.09 5.85 34.57
N LYS A 156 -13.21 5.60 35.24
CA LYS A 156 -13.72 6.48 36.30
C LYS A 156 -12.77 6.42 37.51
N GLY A 157 -11.48 6.63 37.29
CA GLY A 157 -10.46 6.85 38.30
C GLY A 157 -10.37 8.34 38.59
N LYS A 158 -10.17 8.68 39.87
CA LYS A 158 -10.04 10.06 40.36
C LYS A 158 -9.08 10.84 39.46
N ILE A 159 -9.58 11.93 38.91
CA ILE A 159 -8.82 12.89 38.11
C ILE A 159 -7.65 13.36 38.98
N GLY A 160 -6.42 13.01 38.58
CA GLY A 160 -5.21 13.54 39.22
C GLY A 160 -5.11 15.06 39.04
N SER A 161 -4.28 15.72 39.84
CA SER A 161 -4.14 17.19 39.87
C SER A 161 -3.97 17.82 38.48
N LEU A 162 -3.21 17.17 37.60
CA LEU A 162 -3.00 17.63 36.23
C LEU A 162 -4.28 17.59 35.36
N GLY A 163 -5.11 16.56 35.55
CA GLY A 163 -6.37 16.41 34.83
C GLY A 163 -7.42 17.44 35.26
N ALA A 164 -7.38 17.88 36.53
CA ALA A 164 -8.26 18.94 37.02
C ALA A 164 -7.88 20.30 36.42
N VAL A 165 -6.58 20.59 36.33
CA VAL A 165 -6.04 21.82 35.71
C VAL A 165 -6.39 21.88 34.22
N LEU A 166 -6.22 20.77 33.49
CA LEU A 166 -6.59 20.68 32.08
C LEU A 166 -8.11 20.87 31.86
N GLN A 167 -8.94 20.30 32.73
CA GLN A 167 -10.39 20.46 32.63
C GLN A 167 -10.84 21.90 32.92
N GLN A 168 -10.20 22.58 33.89
CA GLN A 168 -10.43 24.00 34.16
C GLN A 168 -10.00 24.89 33.00
N ALA A 169 -8.84 24.66 32.40
CA ALA A 169 -8.36 25.43 31.25
C ALA A 169 -9.27 25.26 30.01
N ILE A 170 -9.80 24.05 29.78
CA ILE A 170 -10.76 23.77 28.70
C ILE A 170 -12.08 24.51 28.94
N ILE A 171 -12.58 24.55 30.18
CA ILE A 171 -13.81 25.29 30.54
C ILE A 171 -13.60 26.80 30.39
N GLN A 172 -12.41 27.30 30.70
CA GLN A 172 -12.07 28.73 30.63
C GLN A 172 -11.65 29.21 29.22
N LYS A 173 -11.59 28.32 28.22
CA LYS A 173 -11.11 28.61 26.85
C LYS A 173 -9.72 29.25 26.83
N GLU A 174 -8.84 28.84 27.73
CA GLU A 174 -7.45 29.30 27.71
C GLU A 174 -6.62 28.44 26.73
N THR A 175 -5.89 29.11 25.84
CA THR A 175 -5.19 28.44 24.71
C THR A 175 -3.79 27.94 25.06
N LEU A 176 -3.29 28.18 26.27
CA LEU A 176 -1.91 27.83 26.66
C LEU A 176 -1.82 27.34 28.10
N VAL A 177 -1.54 26.04 28.26
CA VAL A 177 -1.17 25.42 29.55
C VAL A 177 0.27 24.97 29.44
N VAL A 178 1.18 25.65 30.13
CA VAL A 178 2.59 25.24 30.23
C VAL A 178 2.72 24.26 31.39
N ALA A 179 2.94 22.98 31.09
CA ALA A 179 3.24 21.96 32.08
C ALA A 179 4.76 21.76 32.16
N GLU A 180 5.37 22.11 33.30
CA GLU A 180 6.76 21.75 33.58
C GLU A 180 6.90 20.23 33.77
N LYS A 181 7.93 19.69 33.13
CA LYS A 181 8.20 18.26 32.94
C LYS A 181 8.43 17.57 34.30
N THR A 182 7.42 16.86 34.81
CA THR A 182 7.64 15.94 35.94
C THR A 182 8.04 14.58 35.37
N THR A 183 9.34 14.27 35.43
CA THR A 183 9.88 12.95 35.07
C THR A 183 9.35 11.91 36.06
N VAL A 184 8.53 10.98 35.58
CA VAL A 184 8.14 9.80 36.37
C VAL A 184 9.05 8.65 35.98
N VAL A 185 9.96 8.28 36.88
CA VAL A 185 10.77 7.06 36.78
C VAL A 185 9.87 5.87 37.13
N VAL A 186 9.69 4.95 36.18
CA VAL A 186 8.99 3.69 36.43
C VAL A 186 10.00 2.68 36.97
N GLN A 187 9.92 2.35 38.25
CA GLN A 187 10.62 1.19 38.83
C GLN A 187 9.71 -0.04 38.72
N ASP A 188 10.10 -0.99 37.88
CA ASP A 188 9.50 -2.33 37.86
C ASP A 188 9.97 -3.10 39.10
N SER A 189 9.07 -3.33 40.05
CA SER A 189 9.26 -4.30 41.13
C SER A 189 8.39 -5.52 40.85
N LEU A 190 9.00 -6.56 40.30
CA LEU A 190 8.42 -7.91 40.23
C LEU A 190 8.24 -8.46 41.66
N PRO A 191 7.05 -8.95 42.05
CA PRO A 191 6.88 -9.60 43.34
C PRO A 191 7.47 -11.01 43.33
N ARG A 192 8.40 -11.29 44.25
CA ARG A 192 8.79 -12.66 44.63
C ARG A 192 7.56 -13.40 45.17
N LYS A 193 7.27 -14.57 44.63
CA LYS A 193 6.48 -15.59 45.31
C LYS A 193 7.41 -16.50 46.12
N VAL A 194 6.87 -16.89 47.29
CA VAL A 194 7.42 -17.64 48.42
C VAL A 194 8.19 -18.89 48.00
#